data_AF-T1GHS9-F1
#
_entry.id   AF-T1GHS9-F1
#
_cell.length_a   1.000
_cell.length_b   1.000
_cell.length_c   1.000
_cell.angle_alpha   90.00
_cell.angle_beta   90.00
_cell.angle_gamma   90.00
#
_symmetry.space_group_name_H-M   'P 1'
#
loop_
_entity.id
_entity.type
_entity.pdbx_description
1 polymer ?
#
loop_
_entity_poly.entity_id
_entity_poly.type
_entity_poly.pdbx_seq_one_letter_code
_entity_poly.pdbx_strand_id
1 'polypeptide(L)'
;MHTGDRVWRLPLWDYYTAAISTSAKVDCKNIGKARGGRPCKAAALLREFVPCGQWMHIDATNVMRSTGKEFEYLRKGMAGRPTRTVVEFIAQTLCKETPKGTNGGSFMVWGGEVILRQPKVFMQDNVRPHTGRIVRD
;
A
#
# COMPACT_ATOMS: atom_id res chain seq x y z
N MET A 1 1.53 18.84 -9.04
CA MET A 1 2.68 18.31 -9.79
C MET A 1 2.92 16.90 -9.27
N HIS A 2 2.71 15.84 -10.05
CA HIS A 2 2.89 14.46 -9.55
C HIS A 2 4.40 14.14 -9.51
N THR A 3 4.88 13.61 -8.40
CA THR A 3 6.29 13.47 -8.00
C THR A 3 7.20 12.68 -8.96
N GLY A 4 6.67 12.08 -10.03
CA GLY A 4 7.42 11.25 -10.99
C GLY A 4 7.86 9.87 -10.46
N ASP A 5 7.85 9.68 -9.14
CA ASP A 5 8.10 8.39 -8.49
C ASP A 5 6.84 7.51 -8.55
N ARG A 6 6.73 6.78 -9.67
CA ARG A 6 5.62 5.86 -9.97
C ARG A 6 5.47 4.79 -8.89
N VAL A 7 4.23 4.45 -8.59
CA VAL A 7 3.84 3.35 -7.69
C VAL A 7 3.09 2.28 -8.46
N TRP A 8 3.21 1.03 -8.02
CA TRP A 8 2.46 -0.10 -8.58
C TRP A 8 1.76 -0.85 -7.47
N ARG A 9 0.45 -1.04 -7.59
CA ARG A 9 -0.32 -1.76 -6.57
C ARG A 9 -0.09 -3.27 -6.71
N LEU A 10 0.43 -3.88 -5.66
CA LEU A 10 0.52 -5.33 -5.56
C LEU A 10 -0.74 -5.92 -4.90
N PRO A 11 -1.17 -7.11 -5.32
CA PRO A 11 -2.32 -7.77 -4.74
C PRO A 11 -2.02 -8.28 -3.33
N LEU A 12 -3.00 -8.11 -2.43
CA LEU A 12 -3.00 -8.68 -1.09
C LEU A 12 -4.11 -9.70 -0.95
N TRP A 13 -3.98 -10.79 -1.71
CA TRP A 13 -4.94 -11.90 -1.73
C TRP A 13 -4.72 -12.85 -0.55
N ASP A 14 -5.80 -13.48 -0.09
CA ASP A 14 -5.77 -14.49 0.98
C ASP A 14 -4.87 -15.69 0.64
N TYR A 15 -4.62 -15.94 -0.65
CA TYR A 15 -3.62 -16.90 -1.12
C TYR A 15 -2.24 -16.68 -0.47
N TYR A 16 -1.80 -15.44 -0.32
CA TYR A 16 -0.50 -15.12 0.29
C TYR A 16 -0.52 -15.30 1.81
N THR A 17 -1.65 -15.01 2.46
CA THR A 17 -1.85 -15.26 3.89
C THR A 17 -1.83 -16.76 4.18
N ALA A 18 -2.53 -17.57 3.39
CA ALA A 18 -2.48 -19.02 3.52
C ALA A 18 -1.04 -19.56 3.38
N ALA A 19 -0.25 -19.00 2.45
CA ALA A 19 1.13 -19.41 2.24
C ALA A 19 2.05 -19.18 3.47
N ILE A 20 1.74 -18.21 4.34
CA ILE A 20 2.52 -17.92 5.56
C ILE A 20 1.96 -18.60 6.82
N SER A 21 0.65 -18.79 6.89
CA SER A 21 -0.04 -19.35 8.08
C SER A 21 -0.16 -20.87 8.06
N THR A 22 0.15 -21.53 6.94
CA THR A 22 0.12 -23.00 6.85
C THR A 22 1.25 -23.64 7.68
N SER A 23 1.07 -23.73 8.99
CA SER A 23 1.98 -24.40 9.92
C SER A 23 1.22 -24.96 11.12
N ALA A 24 1.52 -26.19 11.51
CA ALA A 24 0.88 -26.82 12.66
C ALA A 24 1.46 -26.38 14.02
N LYS A 25 2.63 -25.73 14.02
CA LYS A 25 3.42 -25.43 15.24
C LYS A 25 3.56 -23.94 15.55
N VAL A 26 3.22 -23.07 14.62
CA VAL A 26 3.41 -21.62 14.74
C VAL A 26 2.26 -20.90 14.05
N ASP A 27 1.88 -19.74 14.56
CA ASP A 27 0.80 -18.93 13.99
C ASP A 27 1.16 -18.42 12.58
N CYS A 28 2.41 -17.95 12.42
CA CYS A 28 2.91 -17.39 11.17
C CYS A 28 4.38 -17.76 10.94
N LYS A 29 4.74 -18.02 9.69
CA LYS A 29 6.14 -18.19 9.27
C LYS A 29 6.68 -16.91 8.66
N ASN A 30 7.93 -16.55 9.01
CA ASN A 30 8.60 -15.38 8.43
C ASN A 30 8.85 -15.52 6.91
N ILE A 31 8.96 -16.77 6.43
CA ILE A 31 9.15 -17.12 5.03
C ILE A 31 7.96 -17.99 4.62
N GLY A 32 7.14 -17.46 3.71
CA GLY A 32 5.98 -18.19 3.18
C GLY A 32 6.40 -19.36 2.28
N LYS A 33 5.55 -20.39 2.23
CA LYS A 33 5.71 -21.56 1.37
C LYS A 33 5.61 -21.19 -0.12
N ALA A 34 6.08 -22.08 -0.98
CA ALA A 34 6.12 -21.96 -2.44
C ALA A 34 7.06 -20.86 -2.98
N ARG A 35 7.47 -21.00 -4.24
CA ARG A 35 8.35 -20.06 -4.94
C ARG A 35 7.57 -18.83 -5.42
N GLY A 36 8.22 -17.66 -5.44
CA GLY A 36 7.66 -16.42 -5.96
C GLY A 36 6.79 -15.64 -4.97
N GLY A 37 6.35 -14.44 -5.36
CA GLY A 37 5.44 -13.60 -4.57
C GLY A 37 6.03 -13.07 -3.25
N ARG A 38 7.36 -12.98 -3.13
CA ARG A 38 8.05 -12.46 -1.93
C ARG A 38 7.46 -11.15 -1.39
N PRO A 39 7.26 -10.08 -2.20
CA PRO A 39 6.70 -8.82 -1.68
C PRO A 39 5.28 -9.02 -1.11
N CYS A 40 4.43 -9.78 -1.79
CA CYS A 40 3.04 -10.02 -1.35
C CYS A 40 2.98 -10.91 -0.09
N LYS A 41 3.88 -11.89 0.05
CA LYS A 41 4.00 -12.72 1.27
C LYS A 41 4.50 -11.92 2.46
N ALA A 42 5.46 -11.02 2.26
CA ALA A 42 5.92 -10.12 3.30
C ALA A 42 4.78 -9.18 3.75
N ALA A 43 4.02 -8.62 2.80
CA ALA A 43 2.85 -7.81 3.11
C ALA A 43 1.77 -8.62 3.85
N ALA A 44 1.52 -9.87 3.47
CA ALA A 44 0.61 -10.75 4.18
C ALA A 44 1.05 -11.02 5.62
N LEU A 45 2.36 -11.19 5.85
CA LEU A 45 2.91 -11.38 7.20
C LEU A 45 2.68 -10.15 8.06
N LEU A 46 2.96 -8.96 7.52
CA LEU A 46 2.75 -7.70 8.23
C LEU A 46 1.27 -7.49 8.59
N ARG A 47 0.34 -7.91 7.72
CA ARG A 47 -1.11 -7.78 7.97
C ARG A 47 -1.56 -8.48 9.24
N GLU A 48 -0.94 -9.60 9.62
CA GLU A 48 -1.30 -10.35 10.83
C GLU A 48 -0.99 -9.58 12.13
N PHE A 49 -0.08 -8.60 12.07
CA PHE A 49 0.33 -7.79 13.22
C PHE A 49 -0.29 -6.39 13.25
N VAL A 50 -0.95 -5.97 12.17
CA VAL A 50 -1.55 -4.63 12.06
C VAL A 50 -2.99 -4.68 12.59
N PRO A 51 -3.40 -3.74 13.46
CA PRO A 51 -4.78 -3.67 13.94
C PRO A 51 -5.76 -3.36 12.80
N CYS A 52 -7.06 -3.51 13.06
CA CYS A 52 -8.08 -3.02 12.12
C CYS A 52 -7.88 -1.53 11.84
N GLY A 53 -7.64 -1.17 10.59
CA GLY A 53 -7.47 0.23 10.20
C GLY A 53 -6.97 0.40 8.77
N GLN A 54 -6.84 1.66 8.37
CA GLN A 54 -6.16 2.01 7.12
C GLN A 54 -4.66 1.83 7.30
N TRP A 55 -4.06 1.00 6.47
CA TRP A 55 -2.64 0.75 6.48
C TRP A 55 -2.11 0.56 5.07
N MET A 56 -0.82 0.82 4.89
CA MET A 56 -0.14 0.67 3.61
C MET A 56 1.28 0.20 3.87
N HIS A 57 1.69 -0.86 3.17
CA HIS A 57 3.07 -1.30 3.08
C HIS A 57 3.66 -0.85 1.75
N ILE A 58 4.81 -0.19 1.78
CA ILE A 58 5.56 0.24 0.59
C ILE A 58 6.83 -0.61 0.52
N ASP A 59 6.89 -1.52 -0.46
CA ASP A 59 8.12 -2.25 -0.77
C ASP A 59 9.00 -1.43 -1.71
N ALA A 60 10.13 -0.96 -1.21
CA ALA A 60 11.11 -0.16 -1.95
C ALA A 60 12.37 -0.96 -2.36
N THR A 61 12.38 -2.28 -2.19
CA THR A 61 13.59 -3.11 -2.38
C THR A 61 14.19 -2.94 -3.77
N ASN A 62 13.35 -2.94 -4.82
CA ASN A 62 13.80 -2.83 -6.21
C ASN A 62 14.19 -1.42 -6.63
N VAL A 63 13.76 -0.38 -5.91
CA VAL A 63 14.04 1.03 -6.23
C VAL A 63 15.14 1.63 -5.34
N MET A 64 15.77 0.81 -4.49
CA MET A 64 16.77 1.26 -3.51
C MET A 64 18.00 1.91 -4.16
N ARG A 65 18.46 1.40 -5.30
CA ARG A 65 19.66 1.89 -6.01
C ARG A 65 19.36 2.30 -7.44
N SER A 66 19.99 3.37 -7.88
CA SER A 66 20.01 3.82 -9.28
C SER A 66 21.34 3.44 -9.92
N THR A 67 21.28 3.00 -11.17
CA THR A 67 22.47 2.77 -12.01
C THR A 67 23.01 4.06 -12.63
N GLY A 68 22.27 5.17 -12.50
CA GLY A 68 22.58 6.45 -13.14
C GLY A 68 22.16 6.56 -14.60
N LYS A 69 21.50 5.53 -15.16
CA LYS A 69 21.04 5.49 -16.56
C LYS A 69 19.52 5.53 -16.72
N GLU A 70 18.79 5.17 -15.67
CA GLU A 70 17.34 5.00 -15.72
C GLU A 70 16.58 6.31 -15.54
N PHE A 71 17.17 7.27 -14.81
CA PHE A 71 16.60 8.58 -14.54
C PHE A 71 17.67 9.65 -14.72
N GLU A 72 17.41 10.64 -15.56
CA GLU A 72 18.36 11.74 -15.86
C GLU A 72 18.76 12.53 -14.60
N TYR A 73 17.83 12.66 -13.65
CA TYR A 73 18.02 13.41 -12.42
C TYR A 73 18.69 12.60 -11.29
N LEU A 74 18.99 11.31 -11.48
CA LEU A 74 19.65 10.48 -10.47
C LEU A 74 21.01 9.98 -10.95
N ARG A 75 22.06 10.28 -10.18
CA ARG A 75 23.39 9.68 -10.37
C ARG A 75 23.41 8.23 -9.86
N LYS A 76 24.44 7.47 -10.24
CA LYS A 76 24.66 6.10 -9.74
C LYS A 76 24.83 6.12 -8.23
N GLY A 77 24.06 5.29 -7.51
CA GLY A 77 24.11 5.23 -6.05
C GLY A 77 22.76 4.87 -5.41
N MET A 78 22.58 5.24 -4.14
CA MET A 78 21.30 5.10 -3.44
C MET A 78 20.30 6.11 -4.00
N ALA A 79 19.11 5.65 -4.39
CA ALA A 79 18.14 6.49 -5.12
C ALA A 79 17.24 7.33 -4.19
N GLY A 80 17.05 6.93 -2.93
CA GLY A 80 16.16 7.62 -1.98
C GLY A 80 14.68 7.59 -2.37
N ARG A 81 14.27 6.71 -3.30
CA ARG A 81 12.89 6.56 -3.76
C ARG A 81 12.12 5.65 -2.79
N PRO A 82 10.84 5.92 -2.47
CA PRO A 82 9.94 6.93 -3.05
C PRO A 82 9.67 8.15 -2.12
N THR A 83 10.71 8.80 -1.58
CA THR A 83 10.55 9.89 -0.60
C THR A 83 9.62 11.01 -1.07
N ARG A 84 9.75 11.47 -2.32
CA ARG A 84 8.90 12.55 -2.87
C ARG A 84 7.42 12.15 -2.87
N THR A 85 7.09 10.93 -3.28
CA THR A 85 5.70 10.42 -3.30
C THR A 85 5.10 10.35 -1.90
N VAL A 86 5.89 9.98 -0.89
CA VAL A 86 5.42 9.97 0.50
C VAL A 86 5.13 11.38 0.99
N VAL A 87 6.02 12.33 0.72
CA VAL A 87 5.83 13.75 1.10
C VAL A 87 4.57 14.32 0.44
N GLU A 88 4.40 14.11 -0.86
CA GLU A 88 3.21 14.57 -1.59
C GLU A 88 1.93 13.92 -1.07
N PHE A 89 1.96 12.63 -0.76
CA PHE A 89 0.81 11.91 -0.19
C PHE A 89 0.38 12.53 1.16
N ILE A 90 1.33 12.83 2.04
CA ILE A 90 1.04 13.47 3.33
C ILE A 90 0.47 14.88 3.10
N ALA A 91 1.10 15.69 2.25
CA ALA A 91 0.64 17.04 1.94
C ALA A 91 -0.81 17.05 1.41
N GLN A 92 -1.13 16.16 0.47
CA GLN A 92 -2.48 16.02 -0.08
C GLN A 92 -3.50 15.50 0.94
N THR A 93 -3.07 14.67 1.88
CA THR A 93 -3.96 14.14 2.93
C THR A 93 -4.32 15.24 3.92
N LEU A 94 -3.35 16.09 4.30
CA LEU A 94 -3.59 17.24 5.18
C LEU A 94 -4.49 18.30 4.54
N CYS A 95 -4.33 18.60 3.25
CA CYS A 95 -5.13 19.63 2.58
C CYS A 95 -6.60 19.25 2.32
N LYS A 96 -7.00 17.98 2.49
CA LYS A 96 -8.40 17.54 2.31
C LYS A 96 -9.27 17.72 3.56
N GLU A 97 -8.65 17.94 4.72
CA GLU A 97 -9.33 18.01 6.02
C GLU A 97 -9.93 19.40 6.35
N THR A 98 -9.87 20.40 5.46
CA THR A 98 -10.53 21.69 5.73
C THR A 98 -12.04 21.56 5.51
N PRO A 99 -12.87 21.62 6.57
CA PRO A 99 -14.31 21.64 6.39
C PRO A 99 -14.67 22.95 5.70
N LYS A 100 -15.52 22.87 4.68
CA LYS A 100 -16.16 24.05 4.08
C LYS A 100 -17.04 24.72 5.14
N GLY A 101 -16.47 25.63 5.92
CA GLY A 101 -17.19 26.62 6.69
C GLY A 101 -17.99 27.51 5.73
N THR A 102 -19.25 27.69 6.09
CA THR A 102 -20.26 28.57 5.50
C THR A 102 -19.76 29.88 4.87
N ASN A 103 -20.30 30.14 3.67
CA ASN A 103 -20.55 31.41 2.99
C ASN A 103 -19.38 32.20 2.37
N GLY A 104 -19.37 32.23 1.03
CA GLY A 104 -18.90 33.36 0.23
C GLY A 104 -17.73 33.05 -0.71
N GLY A 105 -18.02 32.91 -2.01
CA GLY A 105 -17.02 32.93 -3.08
C GLY A 105 -16.79 31.58 -3.76
N SER A 106 -17.42 31.40 -4.91
CA SER A 106 -17.20 30.30 -5.84
C SER A 106 -15.73 30.23 -6.26
N PHE A 107 -15.04 29.13 -5.95
CA PHE A 107 -13.88 28.67 -6.72
C PHE A 107 -14.17 27.25 -7.19
N MET A 108 -14.69 27.19 -8.41
CA MET A 108 -14.94 25.96 -9.14
C MET A 108 -13.60 25.50 -9.73
N VAL A 109 -12.92 24.56 -9.07
CA VAL A 109 -11.81 23.83 -9.73
C VAL A 109 -12.43 22.65 -10.45
N TRP A 110 -12.68 22.85 -11.75
CA TRP A 110 -12.92 21.77 -12.71
C TRP A 110 -11.59 21.21 -13.19
N GLY A 111 -11.48 19.88 -13.27
CA GLY A 111 -10.43 19.19 -14.04
C GLY A 111 -9.26 18.67 -13.21
N GLY A 112 -9.40 17.46 -12.69
CA GLY A 112 -8.32 16.73 -12.02
C GLY A 112 -8.79 15.33 -11.65
N GLU A 113 -9.17 14.55 -12.65
CA GLU A 113 -9.53 13.15 -12.49
C GLU A 113 -8.32 12.36 -11.96
N VAL A 114 -8.28 12.15 -10.64
CA VAL A 114 -7.45 11.09 -10.05
C VAL A 114 -8.18 9.79 -10.35
N ILE A 115 -7.81 9.17 -11.47
CA ILE A 115 -8.28 7.82 -11.85
C ILE A 115 -7.69 6.82 -10.87
N LEU A 116 -8.37 6.64 -9.74
CA LEU A 116 -8.50 5.38 -9.02
C LEU A 116 -9.96 4.93 -9.12
N ARG A 117 -10.47 4.83 -10.35
CA ARG A 117 -11.66 4.05 -10.70
C ARG A 117 -11.26 3.24 -11.94
N GLN A 118 -11.56 1.95 -12.02
CA GLN A 118 -12.90 1.39 -12.13
C GLN A 118 -12.98 0.00 -11.48
N PRO A 119 -14.11 -0.71 -11.60
CA PRO A 119 -15.44 -0.47 -11.06
C PRO A 119 -15.65 -1.38 -9.82
N LYS A 120 -16.83 -1.30 -9.19
CA LYS A 120 -17.31 -2.38 -8.32
C LYS A 120 -17.34 -3.68 -9.14
N VAL A 121 -16.31 -4.51 -9.07
CA VAL A 121 -16.55 -5.95 -9.13
C VAL A 121 -17.01 -6.31 -7.73
N PHE A 122 -18.32 -6.27 -7.57
CA PHE A 122 -19.01 -6.95 -6.48
C PHE A 122 -18.75 -8.45 -6.69
N MET A 123 -17.57 -8.92 -6.30
CA MET A 123 -17.38 -10.31 -5.96
C MET A 123 -17.55 -10.36 -4.46
N GLN A 124 -18.70 -10.89 -4.08
CA GLN A 124 -19.10 -11.09 -2.71
C GLN A 124 -18.20 -12.17 -2.12
N ASP A 125 -16.98 -11.78 -1.75
CA ASP A 125 -16.15 -12.61 -0.89
C ASP A 125 -16.81 -12.56 0.48
N ASN A 126 -17.62 -13.60 0.69
CA ASN A 126 -18.29 -13.99 1.91
C ASN A 126 -17.49 -13.48 3.12
N VAL A 127 -18.06 -12.50 3.82
CA VAL A 127 -17.64 -12.11 5.16
C VAL A 127 -17.70 -13.39 5.98
N ARG A 128 -16.55 -14.04 6.20
CA ARG A 128 -16.49 -15.11 7.18
C ARG A 128 -16.69 -14.45 8.55
N PRO A 129 -17.65 -14.93 9.36
CA PRO A 129 -17.75 -14.48 10.73
C PRO A 129 -16.43 -14.79 11.44
N HIS A 130 -15.97 -13.82 12.20
CA HIS A 130 -14.75 -13.88 12.98
C HIS A 130 -14.70 -15.16 13.83
N THR A 131 -13.79 -16.08 13.49
CA THR A 131 -13.36 -17.14 14.40
C THR A 131 -11.84 -17.18 14.39
N GLY A 132 -11.24 -16.89 15.56
CA GLY A 132 -9.82 -17.06 15.81
C GLY A 132 -8.96 -15.80 15.62
N ARG A 133 -9.40 -14.66 16.14
CA ARG A 133 -8.45 -13.57 16.40
C ARG A 133 -7.74 -13.88 17.72
N ILE A 134 -6.41 -13.84 17.69
CA ILE A 134 -5.53 -14.02 18.86
C ILE A 134 -6.03 -13.09 19.98
N VAL A 135 -6.70 -13.68 20.98
CA VAL A 135 -6.91 -13.05 22.28
C VAL A 135 -5.55 -13.09 22.95
N ARG A 136 -4.98 -11.91 23.19
CA ARG A 136 -3.85 -11.77 24.09
C ARG A 136 -4.44 -11.72 25.49
N ASP A 137 -4.14 -12.74 26.30
CA ASP A 137 -4.28 -12.67 27.76
C ASP A 137 -3.26 -11.66 28.34
#